data_AF-A0A077NFP2-F1
#
_entry.id   AF-A0A077NFP2-F1
#
_cell.length_a   1.000
_cell.length_b   1.000
_cell.length_c   1.000
_cell.angle_alpha   90.00
_cell.angle_beta   90.00
_cell.angle_gamma   90.00
#
_symmetry.space_group_name_H-M   'P 1'
#
loop_
_entity.id
_entity.type
_entity.pdbx_description
1 polymer ?
#
loop_
_entity_poly.entity_id
_entity_poly.type
_entity_poly.pdbx_seq_one_letter_code
_entity_poly.pdbx_strand_id
1 'polypeptide(L)'
;MNQIREGNMTLVFPEVLIVGSEEIPLTASNIRPVYRQYDKNPVGFNVTVEYEGATTGFGIGVDLYGGKFISNLPLLYDPEQPHEHPIDDAPYDIILPNEIIEQISEQIDCYSE
;
A
#
# COMPACT_ATOMS: atom_id res chain seq x y z
N MET A 1 -15.00 9.42 -1.52
CA MET A 1 -13.60 9.21 -1.08
C MET A 1 -13.64 8.71 0.36
N ASN A 2 -12.91 7.64 0.60
CA ASN A 2 -12.79 6.96 1.89
C ASN A 2 -11.51 7.39 2.58
N GLN A 3 -11.46 7.19 3.90
CA GLN A 3 -10.25 7.45 4.68
C GLN A 3 -10.06 6.41 5.79
N ILE A 4 -8.80 6.07 6.06
CA ILE A 4 -8.38 5.30 7.23
C ILE A 4 -7.35 6.14 7.97
N ARG A 5 -7.52 6.25 9.28
CA ARG A 5 -6.56 6.88 10.18
C ARG A 5 -5.98 5.82 11.10
N GLU A 6 -4.67 5.77 11.17
CA GLU A 6 -3.92 4.92 12.08
C GLU A 6 -2.78 5.72 12.69
N GLY A 7 -2.73 5.83 14.03
CA GLY A 7 -1.74 6.68 14.70
C GLY A 7 -1.72 8.12 14.15
N ASN A 8 -0.54 8.56 13.69
CA ASN A 8 -0.33 9.85 13.04
C ASN A 8 -0.50 9.81 11.51
N MET A 9 -0.83 8.68 10.90
CA MET A 9 -1.00 8.58 9.45
C MET A 9 -2.47 8.54 9.04
N THR A 10 -2.76 9.20 7.93
CA THR A 10 -4.05 9.11 7.25
C THR A 10 -3.84 8.68 5.81
N LEU A 11 -4.61 7.69 5.39
CA LEU A 11 -4.73 7.24 4.01
C LEU A 11 -6.09 7.67 3.46
N VAL A 12 -6.10 8.35 2.31
CA VAL A 12 -7.31 8.77 1.59
C VAL A 12 -7.35 8.03 0.26
N PHE A 13 -8.42 7.30 -0.01
CA PHE A 13 -8.52 6.42 -1.17
C PHE A 13 -9.93 6.46 -1.80
N PRO A 14 -10.07 6.15 -3.11
CA PRO A 14 -11.38 6.09 -3.76
C PRO A 14 -12.11 4.78 -3.39
N GLU A 15 -13.41 4.70 -3.71
CA GLU A 15 -14.16 3.43 -3.61
C GLU A 15 -13.74 2.42 -4.70
N VAL A 16 -13.19 2.92 -5.80
CA VAL A 16 -12.76 2.15 -6.96
C VAL A 16 -11.46 2.76 -7.48
N LEU A 17 -10.44 1.95 -7.68
CA LEU A 17 -9.24 2.33 -8.44
C LEU A 17 -9.49 2.07 -9.92
N ILE A 18 -9.15 3.05 -10.74
CA ILE A 18 -9.20 2.91 -12.20
C ILE A 18 -7.78 2.63 -12.68
N VAL A 19 -7.59 1.47 -13.32
CA VAL A 19 -6.31 1.05 -13.91
C VAL A 19 -6.55 0.69 -15.37
N GLY A 20 -6.15 1.56 -16.29
CA GLY A 20 -6.52 1.42 -17.69
C GLY A 20 -8.05 1.43 -17.88
N SER A 21 -8.63 0.30 -18.28
CA SER A 21 -10.08 0.10 -18.40
C SER A 21 -10.69 -0.76 -17.30
N GLU A 22 -9.89 -1.17 -16.31
CA GLU A 22 -10.32 -2.04 -15.21
C GLU A 22 -10.72 -1.19 -13.99
N GLU A 23 -11.84 -1.57 -13.37
CA GLU A 23 -12.33 -0.99 -12.13
C GLU A 23 -12.06 -1.97 -10.98
N ILE A 24 -11.19 -1.57 -10.06
CA ILE A 24 -10.77 -2.41 -8.92
C ILE A 24 -11.43 -1.85 -7.66
N PRO A 25 -12.42 -2.55 -7.06
CA PRO A 25 -13.07 -2.09 -5.84
C PRO A 25 -12.08 -2.02 -4.68
N LEU A 26 -12.12 -0.93 -3.92
CA LEU A 26 -11.26 -0.71 -2.77
C LEU A 26 -12.07 -0.42 -1.52
N THR A 27 -11.81 -1.19 -0.47
CA THR A 27 -12.49 -1.08 0.82
C THR A 27 -11.48 -1.08 1.95
N ALA A 28 -11.92 -0.72 3.16
CA ALA A 28 -11.04 -0.72 4.31
C ALA A 28 -10.46 -2.11 4.67
N SER A 29 -11.12 -3.20 4.27
CA SER A 29 -10.59 -4.56 4.49
C SER A 29 -9.39 -4.89 3.60
N ASN A 30 -9.22 -4.18 2.48
CA ASN A 30 -8.07 -4.32 1.59
C ASN A 30 -6.81 -3.67 2.17
N ILE A 31 -6.92 -2.92 3.27
CA ILE A 31 -5.89 -2.01 3.75
C ILE A 31 -5.42 -2.47 5.13
N ARG A 32 -4.10 -2.53 5.30
CA ARG A 32 -3.45 -2.90 6.56
C ARG A 32 -2.38 -1.87 6.90
N PRO A 33 -2.42 -1.23 8.09
CA PRO A 33 -1.34 -0.36 8.51
C PRO A 33 -0.06 -1.18 8.72
N VAL A 34 1.08 -0.54 8.43
CA VAL A 34 2.41 -1.09 8.59
C VAL A 34 3.15 -0.24 9.61
N TYR A 35 3.78 -0.88 10.61
CA TYR A 35 4.45 -0.20 11.71
C TYR A 35 5.93 -0.53 11.71
N ARG A 36 6.74 0.39 12.25
CA ARG A 36 8.10 0.08 12.68
C ARG A 36 8.04 -0.80 13.93
N GLN A 37 8.91 -1.80 14.01
CA GLN A 37 9.05 -2.62 15.22
C GLN A 37 9.32 -1.71 16.42
N TYR A 38 8.52 -1.85 17.48
CA TYR A 38 8.51 -1.02 18.70
C TYR A 38 7.98 0.42 18.59
N ASP A 39 7.58 0.87 17.41
CA ASP A 39 6.90 2.15 17.24
C ASP A 39 5.37 1.94 17.21
N LYS A 40 4.64 2.83 17.87
CA LYS A 40 3.17 2.89 17.74
C LYS A 40 2.74 3.72 16.53
N ASN A 41 3.68 4.45 15.92
CA ASN A 41 3.42 5.20 14.71
C ASN A 41 3.58 4.30 13.48
N PRO A 42 2.56 4.21 12.62
CA PRO A 42 2.71 3.53 11.35
C PRO A 42 3.73 4.26 10.47
N VAL A 43 4.27 3.53 9.50
CA VAL A 43 5.12 4.04 8.42
C VAL A 43 4.40 4.05 7.08
N GLY A 44 3.24 3.38 7.00
CA GLY A 44 2.46 3.29 5.79
C GLY A 44 1.29 2.33 5.93
N PHE A 45 0.77 1.94 4.78
CA PHE A 45 -0.32 1.01 4.59
C PHE A 45 0.02 0.06 3.45
N ASN A 46 -0.24 -1.22 3.65
CA ASN A 46 -0.27 -2.20 2.56
C ASN A 46 -1.71 -2.31 2.04
N VAL A 47 -1.83 -2.32 0.72
CA VAL A 47 -3.09 -2.46 0.00
C VAL A 47 -3.05 -3.77 -0.77
N THR A 48 -4.08 -4.60 -0.61
CA THR A 48 -4.25 -5.89 -1.30
C THR A 48 -5.51 -5.89 -2.15
N VAL A 49 -5.37 -6.15 -3.44
CA VAL A 49 -6.46 -6.13 -4.42
C VAL A 49 -6.36 -7.30 -5.39
N GLU A 50 -7.43 -7.59 -6.11
CA GLU A 50 -7.42 -8.48 -7.27
C GLU A 50 -7.21 -7.64 -8.52
N TYR A 51 -6.25 -8.02 -9.37
CA TYR A 51 -5.98 -7.38 -10.65
C TYR A 51 -5.70 -8.45 -11.71
N GLU A 52 -6.37 -8.39 -12.86
CA GLU A 52 -6.29 -9.40 -13.92
C GLU A 52 -6.51 -10.86 -13.44
N GLY A 53 -7.31 -11.04 -12.37
CA GLY A 53 -7.63 -12.35 -11.79
C GLY A 53 -6.55 -12.92 -10.87
N ALA A 54 -5.61 -12.09 -10.43
CA ALA A 54 -4.54 -12.44 -9.51
C ALA A 54 -4.54 -11.52 -8.28
N THR A 55 -4.28 -12.06 -7.10
CA THR A 55 -4.15 -11.25 -5.89
C THR A 55 -2.82 -10.49 -5.95
N THR A 56 -2.84 -9.19 -5.71
CA THR A 56 -1.66 -8.33 -5.74
C THR A 56 -1.60 -7.39 -4.54
N GLY A 57 -0.39 -7.00 -4.17
CA GLY A 57 -0.10 -6.22 -2.97
C GLY A 57 0.88 -5.10 -3.24
N PHE A 58 0.58 -3.89 -2.77
CA PHE A 58 1.46 -2.73 -2.91
C PHE A 58 1.47 -1.90 -1.62
N GLY A 59 2.55 -1.14 -1.45
CA GLY A 59 2.81 -0.37 -0.25
C GLY A 59 2.63 1.12 -0.47
N ILE A 60 2.02 1.82 0.47
CA ILE A 60 1.85 3.29 0.44
C ILE A 60 2.39 3.84 1.74
N GLY A 61 3.31 4.79 1.68
CA GLY A 61 3.93 5.34 2.88
C GLY A 61 4.27 6.81 2.76
N VAL A 62 4.80 7.33 3.85
CA VAL A 62 5.34 8.68 3.94
C VAL A 62 6.82 8.55 4.28
N ASP A 63 7.68 9.20 3.50
CA ASP A 63 9.11 9.21 3.72
C ASP A 63 9.52 10.09 4.91
N LEU A 64 10.80 10.10 5.23
CA LEU A 64 11.34 10.88 6.36
C LEU A 64 11.21 12.40 6.19
N TYR A 65 10.86 12.89 5.00
CA TYR A 65 10.66 14.30 4.66
C TYR A 65 9.18 14.69 4.53
N GLY A 66 8.26 13.76 4.83
CA GLY A 66 6.81 14.00 4.68
C GLY A 66 6.30 13.79 3.25
N GLY A 67 7.13 13.29 2.34
CA GLY A 67 6.75 12.97 0.97
C GLY A 67 6.02 11.63 0.89
N LYS A 68 4.88 11.59 0.20
CA LYS A 68 4.20 10.34 -0.13
C LYS A 68 5.06 9.51 -1.10
N PHE A 69 5.11 8.21 -0.89
CA PHE A 69 5.62 7.25 -1.86
C PHE A 69 4.69 6.05 -2.00
N ILE A 70 4.74 5.40 -3.16
CA ILE A 70 4.08 4.11 -3.40
C ILE A 70 5.12 3.12 -3.91
N SER A 71 5.13 1.94 -3.30
CA SER A 71 5.97 0.80 -3.66
C SER A 71 5.13 -0.22 -4.41
N ASN A 72 5.65 -0.75 -5.52
CA ASN A 72 5.04 -1.86 -6.26
C ASN A 72 5.07 -3.21 -5.53
N LEU A 73 5.72 -3.23 -4.36
CA LEU A 73 5.73 -4.32 -3.40
C LEU A 73 5.10 -3.87 -2.08
N PRO A 74 4.52 -4.79 -1.30
CA PRO A 74 4.11 -4.50 0.07
C PRO A 74 5.29 -3.96 0.89
N LEU A 75 5.04 -2.98 1.74
CA LEU A 75 6.02 -2.51 2.71
C LEU A 75 6.34 -3.64 3.68
N LEU A 76 7.63 -3.91 3.84
CA LEU A 76 8.13 -4.91 4.77
C LEU A 76 8.12 -4.37 6.19
N TYR A 77 7.97 -5.30 7.13
CA TYR A 77 8.29 -5.09 8.52
C TYR A 77 9.80 -5.28 8.71
N ASP A 78 10.45 -4.30 9.35
CA ASP A 78 11.79 -4.38 9.96
C ASP A 78 13.05 -4.22 9.05
N PRO A 79 13.91 -3.20 9.32
CA PRO A 79 15.21 -3.01 8.66
C PRO A 79 16.34 -4.00 9.05
N GLU A 80 16.18 -4.87 10.06
CA GLU A 80 17.22 -5.84 10.45
C GLU A 80 17.17 -7.19 9.70
N GLN A 81 16.09 -7.44 8.95
CA GLN A 81 15.92 -8.64 8.13
C GLN A 81 15.54 -8.29 6.69
N PRO A 82 16.47 -7.74 5.88
CA PRO A 82 16.20 -7.38 4.49
C PRO A 82 15.90 -8.60 3.57
N HIS A 83 16.03 -9.84 4.07
CA HIS A 83 16.03 -11.05 3.25
C HIS A 83 15.26 -12.26 3.84
N GLU A 84 14.45 -12.11 4.89
CA GLU A 84 13.43 -13.14 5.13
C GLU A 84 12.29 -12.88 4.14
N HIS A 85 12.45 -13.46 2.96
CA HIS A 85 11.51 -13.47 1.84
C HIS A 85 10.06 -13.47 2.32
N PRO A 86 9.28 -12.39 2.11
CA PRO A 86 7.84 -12.52 2.14
C PRO A 86 7.36 -13.10 0.82
N ILE A 87 8.12 -13.05 -0.28
CA ILE A 87 7.59 -13.43 -1.61
C ILE A 87 7.30 -14.94 -1.72
N ASP A 88 7.95 -15.80 -0.93
CA ASP A 88 7.71 -17.25 -1.02
C ASP A 88 6.41 -17.70 -0.31
N ASP A 89 5.88 -16.91 0.64
CA ASP A 89 4.64 -17.21 1.38
C ASP A 89 3.61 -16.06 1.36
N ALA A 90 3.91 -14.95 0.68
CA ALA A 90 2.96 -13.84 0.56
C ALA A 90 1.85 -14.24 -0.43
N PRO A 91 0.59 -13.91 -0.14
CA PRO A 91 -0.55 -14.28 -0.98
C PRO A 91 -0.64 -13.41 -2.25
N TYR A 92 0.49 -12.95 -2.80
CA TYR A 92 0.54 -12.06 -3.95
C TYR A 92 1.09 -12.81 -5.15
N ASP A 93 0.22 -13.04 -6.12
CA ASP A 93 0.51 -13.78 -7.35
C ASP A 93 1.30 -12.92 -8.36
N ILE A 94 1.17 -11.58 -8.29
CA ILE A 94 1.78 -10.64 -9.24
C ILE A 94 2.33 -9.37 -8.56
N ILE A 95 3.42 -8.86 -9.14
CA ILE A 95 3.97 -7.52 -8.84
C ILE A 95 3.40 -6.54 -9.86
N LEU A 96 2.87 -5.40 -9.40
CA LEU A 96 2.30 -4.39 -10.28
C LEU A 96 3.40 -3.67 -11.11
N PRO A 97 3.20 -3.53 -12.43
CA PRO A 97 4.00 -2.63 -13.26
C PRO A 97 4.05 -1.20 -12.72
N ASN A 98 5.18 -0.51 -12.90
CA ASN A 98 5.35 0.87 -12.41
C ASN A 98 4.31 1.85 -12.99
N GLU A 99 3.91 1.67 -14.25
CA GLU A 99 2.89 2.49 -14.91
C GLU A 99 1.51 2.39 -14.20
N ILE A 100 1.21 1.24 -13.61
CA ILE A 100 -0.02 1.04 -12.82
C ILE A 100 0.13 1.71 -11.46
N ILE A 101 1.30 1.60 -10.84
CA ILE A 101 1.59 2.29 -9.57
C ILE A 101 1.51 3.81 -9.73
N GLU A 102 2.00 4.37 -10.83
CA GLU A 102 1.87 5.79 -11.13
C GLU A 102 0.39 6.21 -11.20
N GLN A 103 -0.45 5.47 -11.93
CA GLN A 103 -1.90 5.72 -12.00
C GLN A 103 -2.59 5.61 -10.63
N ILE A 104 -2.22 4.63 -9.81
CA ILE A 104 -2.74 4.47 -8.45
C ILE A 104 -2.29 5.66 -7.56
N SER A 105 -1.07 6.14 -7.74
CA SER A 105 -0.50 7.24 -6.94
C SER A 105 -1.19 8.58 -7.14
N GLU A 106 -1.83 8.77 -8.29
CA GLU A 106 -2.64 9.95 -8.58
C GLU A 106 -4.02 9.90 -7.88
N GLN A 107 -4.47 8.71 -7.50
CA GLN A 107 -5.81 8.47 -6.95
C GLN A 107 -5.82 8.31 -5.42
N ILE A 108 -4.70 7.92 -4.83
CA ILE A 108 -4.55 7.71 -3.39
C ILE A 108 -3.60 8.74 -2.79
N ASP A 109 -3.94 9.25 -1.62
CA ASP A 109 -3.07 10.14 -0.85
C ASP A 109 -2.75 9.59 0.54
N CYS A 110 -1.54 9.88 1.02
CA CYS A 110 -1.08 9.45 2.33
C CYS A 110 -0.19 10.52 2.95
N TYR A 111 -0.49 10.87 4.19
CA TYR A 111 0.24 11.91 4.91
C TYR A 111 0.34 11.56 6.40
N SER A 112 1.37 12.10 7.04
CA SER A 112 1.57 12.06 8.50
C SER A 112 1.25 13.42 9.11
N GLU A 113 0.48 13.44 10.19
CA GLU A 113 0.24 14.61 11.06
C GLU A 113 1.45 14.89 11.97
#